data_AF-A0A968R501-F1
#
_entry.id   AF-A0A968R501-F1
#
_cell.length_a   1.000
_cell.length_b   1.000
_cell.length_c   1.000
_cell.angle_alpha   90.00
_cell.angle_beta   90.00
_cell.angle_gamma   90.00
#
_symmetry.space_group_name_H-M   'P 1'
#
loop_
_entity.id
_entity.type
_entity.pdbx_description
1 polymer ?
#
loop_
_entity_poly.entity_id
_entity_poly.type
_entity_poly.pdbx_seq_one_letter_code
_entity_poly.pdbx_strand_id
1 'polypeptide(L)'
;MFDVWMRILQQVPDSVLWLLECNPEATQNLKNEAQLRGIDANRLIFAPRLLQEEHLARHIWIDLFLDTLYCNAHTTASDALWMGIPVITCPGETFAARVGASLLNAVNLPESIVNNLAEYEQLAIHLATHPQKLQQLKDYLNENRRQFPLFDTPRTVKHIESAYLQVWERFRSHLPPAAIQIAPIAEIPEETAAKNRLNFLQNSAIEPSNGKIQTQINAAKTGQNGQINASAGTDIVRGEFASNLRHKSRTILNPPRQAVTVDRSNANSEEISVIADRDFPLWLKEQKFSIACTTYQTSRLILIGAGAETDRISIHWRIFDRAMGLYCTDDRIYLSSKYQLWQLNNVLESGNLYQGCDRLYIPRIAHTTGDIDIHDIAVDKNNRIIFISTLFNCIATTSDRHSCKPLWKPPFISQYINEDRCHLNGLAMVNGEAKYVTASSKSDVVDGWRDRRKNGGIVIDIASNNIIVTGLSMPHSPRWYRDKLWVLNSGRGELGYVDLEAGKFEAVAFCPGYVRGLAFWENWAIVGLSKPRGGDNTFSGLELDDLLAAKDAESRCGMMVIDLNTGAIVHWLRFEGIITELYDVQVISGVKKPMALGFQTEEIAQLITLEI
;
A
#
# COMPACT_ATOMS: atom_id res chain seq x y z
N MET A 1 10.34 -9.40 -25.66
CA MET A 1 9.70 -8.06 -25.68
C MET A 1 10.73 -6.95 -25.63
N PHE A 2 11.59 -6.89 -24.60
CA PHE A 2 12.57 -5.81 -24.46
C PHE A 2 13.48 -5.63 -25.69
N ASP A 3 13.91 -6.72 -26.34
CA ASP A 3 14.67 -6.64 -27.61
C ASP A 3 13.94 -5.87 -28.71
N VAL A 4 12.61 -6.00 -28.79
CA VAL A 4 11.77 -5.27 -29.76
C VAL A 4 11.83 -3.78 -29.46
N TRP A 5 11.63 -3.38 -28.20
CA TRP A 5 11.73 -1.98 -27.80
C TRP A 5 13.12 -1.39 -28.06
N MET A 6 14.18 -2.16 -27.83
CA MET A 6 15.54 -1.69 -28.15
C MET A 6 15.74 -1.49 -29.65
N ARG A 7 15.22 -2.38 -30.51
CA ARG A 7 15.26 -2.18 -31.96
C ARG A 7 14.42 -1.00 -32.44
N ILE A 8 13.31 -0.70 -31.77
CA ILE A 8 12.53 0.53 -32.03
C ILE A 8 13.38 1.76 -31.68
N LEU A 9 13.99 1.80 -30.49
CA LEU A 9 14.86 2.91 -30.08
C LEU A 9 16.07 3.09 -31.02
N GLN A 10 16.64 1.99 -31.54
CA GLN A 10 17.74 2.05 -32.52
C GLN A 10 17.29 2.72 -33.83
N GLN A 11 16.08 2.42 -34.29
CA GLN A 11 15.55 2.92 -35.57
C GLN A 11 14.89 4.31 -35.47
N VAL A 12 14.61 4.78 -34.26
CA VAL A 12 14.06 6.12 -33.99
C VAL A 12 15.01 6.87 -33.04
N PRO A 13 16.07 7.53 -33.56
CA PRO A 13 17.20 8.02 -32.75
C PRO A 13 16.82 8.99 -31.62
N ASP A 14 15.84 9.87 -31.85
CA ASP A 14 15.44 10.91 -30.90
C ASP A 14 14.33 10.47 -29.93
N SER A 15 13.92 9.19 -29.98
CA SER A 15 12.91 8.66 -29.06
C SER A 15 13.51 8.29 -27.71
N VAL A 16 12.67 8.29 -26.68
CA VAL A 16 12.99 7.77 -25.35
C VAL A 16 11.96 6.71 -24.96
N LEU A 17 12.38 5.73 -24.16
CA LEU A 17 11.48 4.75 -23.57
C LEU A 17 11.18 5.15 -22.14
N TRP A 18 9.93 5.49 -21.87
CA TRP A 18 9.49 5.90 -20.54
C TRP A 18 8.82 4.73 -19.81
N LEU A 19 9.42 4.32 -18.68
CA LEU A 19 8.98 3.20 -17.87
C LEU A 19 8.58 3.68 -16.47
N LEU A 20 7.72 2.93 -15.78
CA LEU A 20 7.49 3.14 -14.36
C LEU A 20 8.67 2.62 -13.55
N GLU A 21 9.17 3.40 -12.60
CA GLU A 21 10.16 2.96 -11.65
C GLU A 21 9.54 1.93 -10.68
N CYS A 22 10.02 0.68 -10.78
CA CYS A 22 9.55 -0.40 -9.92
C CYS A 22 10.43 -0.51 -8.66
N ASN A 23 11.74 -0.72 -8.86
CA ASN A 23 12.77 -0.73 -7.82
C ASN A 23 14.15 -0.40 -8.44
N PRO A 24 15.14 0.00 -7.63
CA PRO A 24 16.46 0.39 -8.12
C PRO A 24 17.18 -0.71 -8.92
N GLU A 25 17.03 -1.98 -8.52
CA GLU A 25 17.66 -3.12 -9.16
C GLU A 25 17.12 -3.34 -10.58
N ALA A 26 15.80 -3.29 -10.76
CA ALA A 26 15.15 -3.41 -12.06
C ALA A 26 15.53 -2.24 -12.97
N THR A 27 15.56 -1.02 -12.43
CA THR A 27 16.03 0.18 -13.14
C THR A 27 17.46 -0.01 -13.64
N GLN A 28 18.37 -0.47 -12.76
CA GLN A 28 19.77 -0.68 -13.13
C GLN A 28 19.92 -1.83 -14.13
N ASN A 29 19.20 -2.93 -13.94
CA ASN A 29 19.22 -4.08 -14.84
C ASN A 29 18.74 -3.68 -16.24
N LEU A 30 17.64 -2.94 -16.36
CA LEU A 30 17.12 -2.48 -17.65
C LEU A 30 18.07 -1.50 -18.35
N LYS A 31 18.74 -0.61 -17.59
CA LYS A 31 19.79 0.26 -18.14
C LYS A 31 20.99 -0.55 -18.65
N ASN A 32 21.45 -1.55 -17.89
CA ASN A 32 22.55 -2.43 -18.32
C ASN A 32 22.16 -3.22 -19.58
N GLU A 33 20.95 -3.80 -19.61
CA GLU A 33 20.45 -4.55 -20.76
C GLU A 33 20.27 -3.66 -22.01
N ALA A 34 19.91 -2.39 -21.86
CA ALA A 34 19.86 -1.43 -22.95
C ALA A 34 21.26 -1.13 -23.51
N GLN A 35 22.25 -0.90 -22.63
CA GLN A 35 23.64 -0.67 -23.02
C GLN A 35 24.24 -1.88 -23.77
N LEU A 36 23.95 -3.10 -23.30
CA LEU A 36 24.37 -4.34 -23.98
C LEU A 36 23.81 -4.45 -25.42
N ARG A 37 22.72 -3.75 -25.72
CA ARG A 37 22.09 -3.68 -27.05
C ARG A 37 22.43 -2.38 -27.79
N GLY A 38 23.43 -1.62 -27.33
CA GLY A 38 23.89 -0.41 -27.98
C GLY A 38 22.96 0.80 -27.83
N ILE A 39 22.05 0.79 -26.86
CA ILE A 39 21.20 1.94 -26.52
C ILE A 39 21.78 2.68 -25.32
N ASP A 40 21.91 4.01 -25.43
CA ASP A 40 22.28 4.85 -24.29
C ASP A 40 21.25 4.68 -23.15
N ALA A 41 21.74 4.34 -21.95
CA ALA A 41 20.92 4.17 -20.76
C ALA A 41 20.10 5.43 -20.41
N ASN A 42 20.54 6.62 -20.82
CA ASN A 42 19.82 7.87 -20.62
C ASN A 42 18.55 7.98 -21.47
N ARG A 43 18.39 7.16 -22.52
CA ARG A 43 17.17 7.06 -23.31
C ARG A 43 16.08 6.23 -22.63
N LEU A 44 16.38 5.58 -21.50
CA LEU A 44 15.40 4.95 -20.63
C LEU A 44 15.09 5.90 -19.46
N ILE A 45 13.91 6.50 -19.49
CA ILE A 45 13.42 7.39 -18.45
C ILE A 45 12.57 6.57 -17.48
N PHE A 46 12.82 6.70 -16.18
CA PHE A 46 12.05 6.01 -15.14
C PHE A 46 11.20 7.03 -14.39
N ALA A 47 9.88 6.91 -14.51
CA ALA A 47 8.92 7.76 -13.82
C ALA A 47 8.68 7.26 -12.40
N PRO A 48 8.71 8.13 -11.36
CA PRO A 48 8.33 7.72 -10.02
C PRO A 48 6.85 7.35 -9.95
N ARG A 49 6.45 6.67 -8.87
CA ARG A 49 5.02 6.49 -8.56
C ARG A 49 4.45 7.83 -8.09
N LEU A 50 3.27 8.18 -8.60
CA LEU A 50 2.56 9.43 -8.30
C LEU A 50 1.11 9.11 -7.92
N LEU A 51 0.41 10.10 -7.35
CA LEU A 51 -1.04 10.00 -7.16
C LEU A 51 -1.75 9.88 -8.52
N GLN A 52 -2.96 9.29 -8.54
CA GLN A 52 -3.65 8.98 -9.79
C GLN A 52 -3.83 10.20 -10.69
N GLU A 53 -4.18 11.36 -10.13
CA GLU A 53 -4.37 12.59 -10.92
C GLU A 53 -3.06 13.09 -11.56
N GLU A 54 -1.95 13.03 -10.84
CA GLU A 54 -0.62 13.41 -11.34
C GLU A 54 -0.08 12.37 -12.33
N HIS A 55 -0.36 11.10 -12.07
CA HIS A 55 -0.09 10.00 -12.98
C HIS A 55 -0.82 10.19 -14.31
N LEU A 56 -2.11 10.53 -14.29
CA LEU A 56 -2.86 10.86 -15.51
C LEU A 56 -2.38 12.18 -16.13
N ALA A 57 -2.07 13.21 -15.35
CA ALA A 57 -1.60 14.49 -15.88
C ALA A 57 -0.29 14.35 -16.67
N ARG A 58 0.63 13.47 -16.25
CA ARG A 58 1.89 13.26 -16.99
C ARG A 58 1.72 12.48 -18.31
N HIS A 59 0.58 11.83 -18.53
CA HIS A 59 0.32 11.09 -19.78
C HIS A 59 0.30 12.04 -21.00
N ILE A 60 0.06 13.33 -20.82
CA ILE A 60 0.12 14.32 -21.92
C ILE A 60 1.49 14.37 -22.62
N TRP A 61 2.55 13.92 -21.95
CA TRP A 61 3.91 13.86 -22.49
C TRP A 61 4.22 12.54 -23.20
N ILE A 62 3.28 11.59 -23.25
CA ILE A 62 3.45 10.31 -23.94
C ILE A 62 2.98 10.46 -25.39
N ASP A 63 3.82 9.98 -26.30
CA ASP A 63 3.52 9.97 -27.73
C ASP A 63 2.77 8.73 -28.17
N LEU A 64 3.30 7.57 -27.80
CA LEU A 64 2.78 6.26 -28.16
C LEU A 64 2.94 5.32 -26.97
N PHE A 65 1.88 4.61 -26.60
CA PHE A 65 1.93 3.61 -25.55
C PHE A 65 2.25 2.23 -26.15
N LEU A 66 3.32 1.62 -25.65
CA LEU A 66 3.82 0.32 -26.07
C LEU A 66 3.36 -0.78 -25.09
N ASP A 67 2.37 -1.59 -25.48
CA ASP A 67 1.86 -2.67 -24.63
C ASP A 67 2.85 -3.85 -24.50
N THR A 68 2.73 -4.62 -23.41
CA THR A 68 3.54 -5.81 -23.12
C THR A 68 2.88 -7.11 -23.59
N LEU A 69 3.69 -8.11 -23.94
CA LEU A 69 3.22 -9.32 -24.64
C LEU A 69 2.47 -10.34 -23.76
N TYR A 70 3.07 -10.80 -22.66
CA TYR A 70 2.54 -11.96 -21.90
C TYR A 70 1.41 -11.59 -20.92
N CYS A 71 1.49 -10.38 -20.41
CA CYS A 71 0.45 -9.74 -19.62
C CYS A 71 0.35 -8.33 -20.20
N ASN A 72 -0.77 -8.01 -20.84
CA ASN A 72 -0.98 -6.68 -21.37
C ASN A 72 -1.15 -5.69 -20.21
N ALA A 73 -0.95 -4.42 -20.54
CA ALA A 73 -1.49 -3.31 -19.80
C ALA A 73 -3.02 -3.45 -19.69
N HIS A 74 -3.52 -3.51 -18.46
CA HIS A 74 -4.94 -3.51 -18.16
C HIS A 74 -5.40 -2.07 -17.90
N THR A 75 -5.44 -1.67 -16.63
CA THR A 75 -5.81 -0.31 -16.22
C THR A 75 -4.93 0.75 -16.88
N THR A 76 -3.61 0.51 -17.01
CA THR A 76 -2.69 1.48 -17.60
C THR A 76 -2.94 1.74 -19.10
N ALA A 77 -3.40 0.74 -19.86
CA ALA A 77 -3.81 0.97 -21.25
C ALA A 77 -5.14 1.73 -21.31
N SER A 78 -6.08 1.45 -20.39
CA SER A 78 -7.32 2.22 -20.28
C SER A 78 -7.06 3.69 -19.92
N ASP A 79 -6.11 3.95 -19.01
CA ASP A 79 -5.69 5.29 -18.62
C ASP A 79 -5.06 6.03 -19.82
N ALA A 80 -4.20 5.35 -20.58
CA ALA A 80 -3.59 5.91 -21.78
C ALA A 80 -4.65 6.31 -22.83
N LEU A 81 -5.60 5.43 -23.12
CA LEU A 81 -6.71 5.70 -24.04
C LEU A 81 -7.61 6.84 -23.55
N TRP A 82 -7.87 6.92 -22.24
CA TRP A 82 -8.67 8.01 -21.65
C TRP A 82 -7.99 9.37 -21.80
N MET A 83 -6.66 9.38 -21.69
CA MET A 83 -5.80 10.56 -21.88
C MET A 83 -5.49 10.86 -23.36
N GLY A 84 -6.09 10.14 -24.30
CA GLY A 84 -5.94 10.39 -25.73
C GLY A 84 -4.63 9.87 -26.33
N ILE A 85 -3.95 8.94 -25.67
CA ILE A 85 -2.71 8.35 -26.16
C ILE A 85 -3.00 7.08 -26.96
N PRO A 86 -2.46 6.96 -28.20
CA PRO A 86 -2.55 5.73 -28.98
C PRO A 86 -1.80 4.58 -28.30
N VAL A 87 -2.43 3.41 -28.26
CA VAL A 87 -1.85 2.17 -27.71
C VAL A 87 -1.68 1.18 -28.85
N ILE A 88 -0.52 0.52 -28.95
CA ILE A 88 -0.35 -0.66 -29.82
C ILE A 88 -0.19 -1.93 -29.00
N THR A 89 -0.78 -3.03 -29.46
CA THR A 89 -0.74 -4.32 -28.75
C THR A 89 -0.59 -5.49 -29.71
N CYS A 90 -0.04 -6.59 -29.19
CA CYS A 90 0.08 -7.88 -29.88
C CYS A 90 -0.57 -8.94 -28.99
N PRO A 91 -1.82 -9.36 -29.26
CA PRO A 91 -2.54 -10.25 -28.37
C PRO A 91 -1.95 -11.66 -28.39
N GLY A 92 -1.81 -12.26 -27.22
CA GLY A 92 -1.48 -13.67 -27.05
C GLY A 92 -2.72 -14.57 -27.02
N GLU A 93 -2.51 -15.79 -26.51
CA GLU A 93 -3.57 -16.81 -26.37
C GLU A 93 -4.29 -16.75 -25.01
N THR A 94 -3.69 -16.13 -24.00
CA THR A 94 -4.25 -16.04 -22.64
C THR A 94 -5.14 -14.82 -22.48
N PHE A 95 -6.06 -14.86 -21.51
CA PHE A 95 -6.89 -13.69 -21.18
C PHE A 95 -6.05 -12.44 -20.89
N ALA A 96 -5.02 -12.57 -20.03
CA ALA A 96 -4.14 -11.46 -19.64
C ALA A 96 -3.36 -10.88 -20.83
N ALA A 97 -3.09 -11.68 -21.87
CA ALA A 97 -2.42 -11.23 -23.08
C ALA A 97 -3.40 -10.69 -24.14
N ARG A 98 -4.69 -10.52 -23.84
CA ARG A 98 -5.72 -10.08 -24.81
C ARG A 98 -6.50 -8.85 -24.38
N VAL A 99 -6.24 -8.34 -23.19
CA VAL A 99 -6.96 -7.18 -22.66
C VAL A 99 -6.68 -5.93 -23.51
N GLY A 100 -5.44 -5.70 -23.94
CA GLY A 100 -5.10 -4.57 -24.81
C GLY A 100 -5.92 -4.58 -26.10
N ALA A 101 -6.06 -5.76 -26.73
CA ALA A 101 -6.88 -5.92 -27.92
C ALA A 101 -8.38 -5.70 -27.64
N SER A 102 -8.89 -6.12 -26.49
CA SER A 102 -10.27 -5.84 -26.07
C SER A 102 -10.52 -4.34 -25.90
N LEU A 103 -9.59 -3.61 -25.29
CA LEU A 103 -9.68 -2.16 -25.08
C LEU A 103 -9.65 -1.41 -26.42
N LEU A 104 -8.75 -1.79 -27.33
CA LEU A 104 -8.64 -1.17 -28.66
C LEU A 104 -9.87 -1.38 -29.52
N ASN A 105 -10.49 -2.57 -29.46
CA ASN A 105 -11.78 -2.79 -30.11
C ASN A 105 -12.89 -1.91 -29.50
N ALA A 106 -12.89 -1.73 -28.17
CA ALA A 106 -13.88 -0.91 -27.47
C ALA A 106 -13.75 0.61 -27.74
N VAL A 107 -12.60 1.06 -28.26
CA VAL A 107 -12.40 2.43 -28.77
C VAL A 107 -12.34 2.49 -30.30
N ASN A 108 -12.73 1.41 -30.99
CA ASN A 108 -12.78 1.31 -32.45
C ASN A 108 -11.44 1.54 -33.19
N LEU A 109 -10.32 1.09 -32.61
CA LEU A 109 -8.98 1.13 -33.23
C LEU A 109 -8.38 -0.27 -33.49
N PRO A 110 -9.05 -1.14 -34.27
CA PRO A 110 -8.53 -2.48 -34.58
C PRO A 110 -7.19 -2.46 -35.34
N GLU A 111 -6.86 -1.38 -36.04
CA GLU A 111 -5.59 -1.19 -36.75
C GLU A 111 -4.37 -1.09 -35.82
N SER A 112 -4.59 -0.84 -34.52
CA SER A 112 -3.52 -0.81 -33.51
C SER A 112 -3.29 -2.18 -32.86
N ILE A 113 -4.00 -3.22 -33.32
CA ILE A 113 -3.86 -4.61 -32.91
C ILE A 113 -3.08 -5.36 -34.00
N VAL A 114 -1.85 -5.75 -33.70
CA VAL A 114 -0.99 -6.48 -34.64
C VAL A 114 -0.94 -7.98 -34.35
N ASN A 115 -0.52 -8.80 -35.29
CA ASN A 115 -0.57 -10.26 -35.14
C ASN A 115 0.72 -10.90 -34.63
N ASN A 116 1.83 -10.15 -34.65
CA ASN A 116 3.13 -10.64 -34.21
C ASN A 116 4.06 -9.47 -33.84
N LEU A 117 5.19 -9.80 -33.21
CA LEU A 117 6.16 -8.80 -32.74
C LEU A 117 6.87 -8.04 -33.87
N ALA A 118 6.93 -8.59 -35.09
CA ALA A 118 7.53 -7.88 -36.23
C ALA A 118 6.61 -6.76 -36.72
N GLU A 119 5.31 -7.05 -36.85
CA GLU A 119 4.28 -6.04 -37.14
C GLU A 119 4.20 -5.00 -36.02
N TYR A 120 4.32 -5.42 -34.74
CA TYR A 120 4.38 -4.51 -33.59
C TYR A 120 5.52 -3.51 -33.74
N GLU A 121 6.72 -4.00 -34.04
CA GLU A 121 7.92 -3.19 -34.23
C GLU A 121 7.75 -2.21 -35.39
N GLN A 122 7.28 -2.69 -36.53
CA GLN A 122 7.05 -1.88 -37.73
C GLN A 122 6.01 -0.79 -37.48
N LEU A 123 4.90 -1.11 -36.82
CA LEU A 123 3.86 -0.13 -36.51
C LEU A 123 4.37 0.93 -35.53
N ALA A 124 5.11 0.53 -34.48
CA ALA A 124 5.71 1.47 -33.54
C ALA A 124 6.64 2.47 -34.24
N ILE A 125 7.54 1.97 -35.10
CA ILE A 125 8.48 2.80 -35.87
C ILE A 125 7.71 3.70 -36.84
N HIS A 126 6.71 3.15 -37.53
CA HIS A 126 5.90 3.91 -38.46
C HIS A 126 5.21 5.10 -37.78
N LEU A 127 4.54 4.87 -36.65
CA LEU A 127 3.86 5.91 -35.89
C LEU A 127 4.84 6.94 -35.32
N ALA A 128 5.99 6.49 -34.80
CA ALA A 128 7.01 7.38 -34.25
C ALA A 128 7.71 8.26 -35.32
N THR A 129 7.77 7.79 -36.57
CA THR A 129 8.41 8.53 -37.69
C THR A 129 7.41 9.35 -38.52
N HIS A 130 6.11 9.20 -38.28
CA HIS A 130 5.04 9.91 -39.00
C HIS A 130 4.18 10.71 -38.01
N PRO A 131 4.69 11.85 -37.49
CA PRO A 131 4.03 12.61 -36.43
C PRO A 131 2.61 13.06 -36.78
N GLN A 132 2.32 13.30 -38.06
CA GLN A 132 0.97 13.64 -38.53
C GLN A 132 -0.03 12.50 -38.30
N LYS A 133 0.38 11.24 -38.55
CA LYS A 133 -0.48 10.07 -38.31
C LYS A 133 -0.70 9.84 -36.81
N LEU A 134 0.36 10.00 -36.02
CA LEU A 134 0.26 9.91 -34.57
C LEU A 134 -0.68 10.99 -33.99
N GLN A 135 -0.57 12.22 -34.49
CA GLN A 135 -1.47 13.31 -34.10
C GLN A 135 -2.92 13.02 -34.49
N GLN A 136 -3.18 12.47 -35.69
CA GLN A 136 -4.53 12.07 -36.09
C GLN A 136 -5.15 11.03 -35.14
N LEU A 137 -4.36 10.06 -34.65
CA LEU A 137 -4.83 9.10 -33.67
C LEU A 137 -5.12 9.76 -32.31
N LYS A 138 -4.25 10.69 -31.87
CA LYS A 138 -4.48 11.47 -30.65
C LYS A 138 -5.77 12.31 -30.76
N ASP A 139 -5.97 12.98 -31.89
CA ASP A 139 -7.16 13.81 -32.15
C ASP A 139 -8.42 12.93 -32.16
N TYR A 140 -8.39 11.80 -32.88
CA TYR A 140 -9.48 10.81 -32.89
C TYR A 140 -9.88 10.38 -31.48
N LEU A 141 -8.90 9.99 -30.64
CA LEU A 141 -9.19 9.58 -29.27
C LEU A 141 -9.77 10.73 -28.44
N ASN A 142 -9.21 11.94 -28.54
CA ASN A 142 -9.67 13.09 -27.76
C ASN A 142 -11.08 13.56 -28.13
N GLU A 143 -11.42 13.55 -29.42
CA GLU A 143 -12.74 13.94 -29.93
C GLU A 143 -13.82 12.93 -29.53
N ASN A 144 -13.48 11.64 -29.51
CA ASN A 144 -14.45 10.55 -29.37
C ASN A 144 -14.46 9.89 -27.98
N ARG A 145 -13.53 10.21 -27.06
CA ARG A 145 -13.41 9.52 -25.74
C ARG A 145 -14.70 9.43 -24.92
N ARG A 146 -15.58 10.43 -25.01
CA ARG A 146 -16.86 10.44 -24.28
C ARG A 146 -17.95 9.59 -24.94
N GLN A 147 -17.72 9.15 -26.17
CA GLN A 147 -18.63 8.37 -26.99
C GLN A 147 -18.21 6.90 -27.08
N PHE A 148 -16.95 6.57 -26.75
CA PHE A 148 -16.50 5.19 -26.79
C PHE A 148 -17.26 4.31 -25.79
N PRO A 149 -17.71 3.11 -26.21
CA PRO A 149 -18.28 2.12 -25.31
C PRO A 149 -17.40 1.82 -24.09
N LEU A 150 -16.07 1.91 -24.25
CA LEU A 150 -15.10 1.69 -23.17
C LEU A 150 -15.34 2.59 -21.95
N PHE A 151 -15.79 3.82 -22.16
CA PHE A 151 -15.94 4.83 -21.10
C PHE A 151 -17.41 5.18 -20.78
N ASP A 152 -18.35 4.42 -21.34
CA ASP A 152 -19.78 4.54 -21.07
C ASP A 152 -20.18 3.62 -19.91
N THR A 153 -19.89 4.07 -18.68
CA THR A 153 -20.23 3.32 -17.47
C THR A 153 -21.72 2.95 -17.38
N PRO A 154 -22.68 3.87 -17.66
CA PRO A 154 -24.10 3.51 -17.68
C PRO A 154 -24.44 2.36 -18.64
N ARG A 155 -23.83 2.32 -19.84
CA ARG A 155 -24.02 1.21 -20.77
C ARG A 155 -23.43 -0.09 -20.23
N THR A 156 -22.22 -0.06 -19.67
CA THR A 156 -21.60 -1.23 -19.05
C THR A 156 -22.47 -1.80 -17.93
N VAL A 157 -23.04 -0.93 -17.07
CA VAL A 157 -23.95 -1.36 -16.00
C VAL A 157 -25.15 -2.09 -16.57
N LYS A 158 -25.82 -1.54 -17.60
CA LYS A 158 -26.98 -2.20 -18.23
C LYS A 158 -26.62 -3.57 -18.83
N HIS A 159 -25.45 -3.71 -19.45
CA HIS A 159 -24.98 -4.99 -19.97
C HIS A 159 -24.73 -6.01 -18.87
N ILE A 160 -24.12 -5.60 -17.75
CA ILE A 160 -23.90 -6.44 -16.58
C ILE A 160 -25.22 -6.85 -15.94
N GLU A 161 -26.15 -5.92 -15.75
CA GLU A 161 -27.50 -6.21 -15.22
C GLU A 161 -28.23 -7.21 -16.11
N SER A 162 -28.19 -7.05 -17.43
CA SER A 162 -28.76 -8.01 -18.38
C SER A 162 -28.11 -9.39 -18.24
N ALA A 163 -26.79 -9.45 -18.06
CA ALA A 163 -26.09 -10.70 -17.82
C ALA A 163 -26.53 -11.38 -16.52
N TYR A 164 -26.62 -10.64 -15.42
CA TYR A 164 -27.08 -11.18 -14.14
C TYR A 164 -28.52 -11.68 -14.20
N LEU A 165 -29.40 -10.98 -14.92
CA LEU A 165 -30.77 -11.45 -15.12
C LEU A 165 -30.82 -12.76 -15.91
N GLN A 166 -30.01 -12.90 -16.97
CA GLN A 166 -29.93 -14.15 -17.73
C GLN A 166 -29.31 -15.30 -16.92
N VAL A 167 -28.26 -15.03 -16.12
CA VAL A 167 -27.69 -16.00 -15.17
C VAL A 167 -28.79 -16.47 -14.20
N TRP A 168 -29.53 -15.54 -13.64
CA TRP A 168 -30.57 -15.80 -12.66
C TRP A 168 -31.76 -16.59 -13.24
N GLU A 169 -32.24 -16.21 -14.43
CA GLU A 169 -33.32 -16.91 -15.11
C GLU A 169 -32.95 -18.36 -15.46
N ARG A 170 -31.71 -18.57 -15.91
CA ARG A 170 -31.17 -19.89 -16.19
C ARG A 170 -31.10 -20.76 -14.93
N PHE A 171 -30.61 -20.19 -13.83
CA PHE A 171 -30.58 -20.86 -12.53
C PHE A 171 -31.99 -21.22 -12.05
N ARG A 172 -32.94 -20.27 -12.12
CA ARG A 172 -34.35 -20.50 -11.76
C ARG A 172 -35.03 -21.57 -12.61
N SER A 173 -34.57 -21.75 -13.85
CA SER A 173 -35.05 -22.79 -14.77
C SER A 173 -34.37 -24.15 -14.58
N HIS A 174 -33.54 -24.30 -13.53
CA HIS A 174 -32.78 -25.52 -13.23
C HIS A 174 -31.86 -25.99 -14.38
N LEU A 175 -31.40 -25.05 -15.22
CA LEU A 175 -30.47 -25.35 -16.30
C LEU A 175 -29.01 -25.26 -15.79
N PRO A 176 -28.10 -26.15 -16.25
CA PRO A 176 -26.69 -26.12 -15.83
C PRO A 176 -25.99 -24.86 -16.35
N PRO A 177 -24.90 -24.37 -15.71
CA PRO A 177 -24.13 -23.23 -16.19
C PRO A 177 -23.72 -23.39 -17.67
N ALA A 178 -23.84 -22.31 -18.45
CA ALA A 178 -23.43 -22.26 -19.85
C ALA A 178 -22.93 -20.85 -20.20
N ALA A 179 -22.26 -20.73 -21.35
CA ALA A 179 -21.86 -19.43 -21.88
C ALA A 179 -23.09 -18.54 -22.10
N ILE A 180 -22.99 -17.27 -21.72
CA ILE A 180 -24.02 -16.25 -21.90
C ILE A 180 -23.47 -15.19 -22.84
N GLN A 181 -24.28 -14.83 -23.84
CA GLN A 181 -23.96 -13.79 -24.79
C GLN A 181 -24.98 -12.66 -24.65
N ILE A 182 -24.50 -11.47 -24.30
CA ILE A 182 -25.35 -10.28 -24.17
C ILE A 182 -25.38 -9.56 -25.51
N ALA A 183 -26.58 -9.35 -26.04
CA ALA A 183 -26.75 -8.59 -27.26
C ALA A 183 -26.30 -7.13 -27.04
N PRO A 184 -25.65 -6.49 -28.02
CA PRO A 184 -25.37 -5.07 -27.97
C PRO A 184 -26.66 -4.27 -27.74
N ILE A 185 -26.63 -3.31 -26.82
CA ILE A 185 -27.72 -2.34 -26.67
C ILE A 185 -27.51 -1.31 -27.80
N ALA A 186 -28.52 -1.11 -28.65
CA ALA A 186 -28.45 -0.24 -29.83
C ALA A 186 -28.02 1.20 -29.48
N GLU A 187 -27.20 1.81 -30.35
CA GLU A 187 -26.64 3.16 -30.20
C GLU A 187 -27.48 4.28 -30.81
N ILE A 188 -27.14 5.50 -30.40
CA ILE A 188 -27.34 6.80 -31.08
C ILE A 188 -26.66 6.74 -32.48
N PRO A 189 -27.17 7.41 -33.55
CA PRO A 189 -27.03 6.96 -34.95
C PRO A 189 -25.62 6.75 -35.53
N GLU A 190 -25.48 5.68 -36.32
CA GLU A 190 -24.29 5.16 -37.05
C GLU A 190 -23.60 6.12 -38.04
N GLU A 191 -24.14 7.31 -38.32
CA GLU A 191 -23.59 8.21 -39.35
C GLU A 191 -22.21 8.80 -39.00
N THR A 192 -21.86 8.86 -37.71
CA THR A 192 -20.59 9.47 -37.25
C THR A 192 -19.41 8.49 -37.35
N ALA A 193 -19.62 7.20 -37.08
CA ALA A 193 -18.57 6.18 -37.07
C ALA A 193 -18.15 5.73 -38.49
N ALA A 194 -19.10 5.68 -39.43
CA ALA A 194 -18.84 5.29 -40.82
C ALA A 194 -18.05 6.34 -41.61
N LYS A 195 -18.32 7.64 -41.37
CA LYS A 195 -17.59 8.76 -42.00
C LYS A 195 -16.10 8.78 -41.61
N ASN A 196 -15.80 8.44 -40.36
CA ASN A 196 -14.42 8.44 -39.87
C ASN A 196 -13.62 7.21 -40.37
N ARG A 197 -14.25 6.04 -40.56
CA ARG A 197 -13.61 4.86 -41.17
C ARG A 197 -13.27 5.04 -42.65
N LEU A 198 -14.13 5.74 -43.42
CA LEU A 198 -13.93 5.90 -44.86
C LEU A 198 -12.71 6.80 -45.19
N ASN A 199 -12.44 7.82 -44.36
CA ASN A 199 -11.28 8.70 -44.52
C ASN A 199 -9.95 8.03 -44.19
N PHE A 200 -9.95 6.98 -43.37
CA PHE A 200 -8.74 6.24 -43.00
C PHE A 200 -8.32 5.23 -44.10
N LEU A 201 -9.27 4.43 -44.61
CA LEU A 201 -8.99 3.42 -45.64
C LEU A 201 -8.53 4.01 -46.98
N GLN A 202 -8.89 5.26 -47.29
CA GLN A 202 -8.43 5.94 -48.52
C GLN A 202 -6.98 6.42 -48.43
N ASN A 203 -6.36 6.48 -47.24
CA ASN A 203 -4.99 6.98 -47.03
C ASN A 203 -3.97 5.88 -46.66
N SER A 204 -4.38 4.61 -46.64
CA SER A 204 -3.57 3.49 -46.15
C SER A 204 -3.24 2.41 -47.19
N ALA A 205 -3.26 2.73 -48.49
CA ALA A 205 -2.94 1.74 -49.52
C ALA A 205 -1.45 1.34 -49.49
N ILE A 206 -1.18 0.15 -48.92
CA ILE A 206 0.01 -0.65 -49.20
C ILE A 206 -0.42 -1.69 -50.24
N GLU A 207 0.14 -1.62 -51.46
CA GLU A 207 -0.13 -2.64 -52.49
C GLU A 207 0.56 -3.98 -52.16
N PRO A 208 -0.10 -5.13 -52.40
CA PRO A 208 0.51 -6.43 -52.19
C PRO A 208 1.30 -6.89 -53.43
N SER A 209 2.59 -7.16 -53.26
CA SER A 209 3.42 -7.78 -54.28
C SER A 209 3.11 -9.28 -54.41
N ASN A 210 2.56 -9.67 -55.57
CA ASN A 210 2.42 -11.06 -56.00
C ASN A 210 3.79 -11.72 -56.22
N GLY A 211 4.03 -12.86 -55.58
CA GLY A 211 5.16 -13.74 -55.85
C GLY A 211 4.87 -15.17 -55.42
N LYS A 212 4.44 -16.02 -56.37
CA LYS A 212 4.27 -17.47 -56.20
C LYS A 212 5.65 -18.14 -55.97
N ILE A 213 5.69 -19.22 -55.18
CA ILE A 213 6.05 -20.61 -55.60
C ILE A 213 6.49 -21.47 -54.40
N GLN A 214 5.76 -22.59 -54.27
CA GLN A 214 6.09 -23.95 -53.79
C GLN A 214 6.80 -24.21 -52.45
N THR A 215 6.04 -24.91 -51.60
CA THR A 215 6.45 -25.87 -50.58
C THR A 215 7.39 -26.95 -51.12
N GLN A 216 8.46 -27.26 -50.39
CA GLN A 216 9.03 -28.62 -50.31
C GLN A 216 9.60 -28.88 -48.92
N ILE A 217 9.07 -29.94 -48.31
CA ILE A 217 9.60 -30.63 -47.12
C ILE A 217 10.62 -31.66 -47.64
N ASN A 218 11.80 -31.76 -47.03
CA ASN A 218 12.41 -33.05 -46.66
C ASN A 218 13.70 -32.90 -45.82
N ALA A 219 13.63 -33.53 -44.65
CA ALA A 219 14.55 -34.50 -44.05
C ALA A 219 16.09 -34.37 -44.21
N ALA A 220 16.72 -34.59 -43.04
CA ALA A 220 17.83 -35.51 -42.78
C ALA A 220 19.22 -34.91 -42.50
N LYS A 221 19.64 -35.20 -41.25
CA LYS A 221 20.88 -35.88 -40.87
C LYS A 221 22.17 -35.07 -40.65
N THR A 222 22.74 -35.43 -39.50
CA THR A 222 24.15 -35.77 -39.22
C THR A 222 25.16 -34.69 -38.86
N GLY A 223 25.96 -35.06 -37.85
CA GLY A 223 27.31 -34.57 -37.54
C GLY A 223 27.35 -33.92 -36.17
N GLN A 224 27.78 -34.62 -35.11
CA GLN A 224 29.19 -34.76 -34.67
C GLN A 224 29.87 -33.40 -34.42
N ASN A 225 30.79 -33.22 -33.50
CA ASN A 225 31.34 -33.92 -32.34
C ASN A 225 32.24 -32.83 -31.72
N GLY A 226 32.48 -32.87 -30.41
CA GLY A 226 33.51 -31.99 -29.84
C GLY A 226 33.55 -31.91 -28.33
N GLN A 227 33.88 -33.04 -27.69
CA GLN A 227 34.56 -33.06 -26.39
C GLN A 227 35.80 -32.14 -26.42
N ILE A 228 36.31 -31.63 -25.30
CA ILE A 228 37.35 -32.31 -24.51
C ILE A 228 37.68 -31.49 -23.24
N ASN A 229 37.61 -32.21 -22.11
CA ASN A 229 38.47 -32.24 -20.90
C ASN A 229 38.72 -30.98 -20.06
N ALA A 230 38.39 -31.00 -18.74
CA ALA A 230 39.10 -31.62 -17.59
C ALA A 230 40.32 -30.79 -17.18
N SER A 231 40.73 -30.60 -15.91
CA SER A 231 40.65 -31.36 -14.66
C SER A 231 41.21 -30.42 -13.56
N ALA A 232 40.63 -30.31 -12.36
CA ALA A 232 40.99 -31.01 -11.11
C ALA A 232 42.06 -30.34 -10.20
N GLY A 233 41.81 -30.39 -8.88
CA GLY A 233 42.80 -30.44 -7.78
C GLY A 233 42.92 -29.17 -6.92
N THR A 234 42.38 -29.12 -5.67
CA THR A 234 43.03 -29.47 -4.36
C THR A 234 44.16 -28.48 -3.98
N ASP A 235 44.39 -28.00 -2.75
CA ASP A 235 43.96 -28.38 -1.40
C ASP A 235 44.30 -27.26 -0.39
N ILE A 236 43.80 -27.47 0.83
CA ILE A 236 43.91 -26.78 2.13
C ILE A 236 45.35 -26.48 2.60
N VAL A 237 45.59 -25.34 3.28
CA VAL A 237 46.54 -25.22 4.42
C VAL A 237 46.07 -24.19 5.47
N ARG A 238 46.08 -24.60 6.75
CA ARG A 238 45.93 -23.80 7.98
C ARG A 238 47.27 -23.15 8.40
N GLY A 239 47.20 -22.00 9.09
CA GLY A 239 48.31 -21.47 9.88
C GLY A 239 47.82 -20.63 11.07
N GLU A 240 48.07 -21.12 12.28
CA GLU A 240 47.97 -20.39 13.55
C GLU A 240 49.26 -19.61 13.83
N PHE A 241 49.16 -18.42 14.44
CA PHE A 241 50.17 -17.88 15.35
C PHE A 241 49.51 -17.03 16.43
N ALA A 242 49.86 -17.33 17.68
CA ALA A 242 49.43 -16.62 18.89
C ALA A 242 50.47 -15.56 19.30
N SER A 243 50.01 -14.43 19.87
CA SER A 243 50.24 -14.05 21.28
C SER A 243 50.15 -12.53 21.57
N ASN A 244 49.48 -12.25 22.69
CA ASN A 244 49.67 -11.16 23.67
C ASN A 244 49.49 -9.68 23.29
N LEU A 245 48.43 -9.07 23.84
CA LEU A 245 48.51 -7.86 24.68
C LEU A 245 47.22 -7.67 25.49
N ARG A 246 47.34 -7.72 26.82
CA ARG A 246 46.28 -7.38 27.77
C ARG A 246 46.17 -5.85 27.87
N HIS A 247 45.02 -5.29 27.53
CA HIS A 247 44.56 -4.03 28.11
C HIS A 247 43.07 -4.13 28.47
N LYS A 248 42.77 -3.79 29.72
CA LYS A 248 41.41 -3.69 30.26
C LYS A 248 40.65 -2.63 29.46
N SER A 249 39.69 -3.05 28.65
CA SER A 249 38.59 -2.21 28.19
C SER A 249 37.34 -3.07 28.13
N ARG A 250 36.26 -2.63 28.79
CA ARG A 250 34.93 -3.26 28.69
C ARG A 250 34.41 -2.96 27.29
N THR A 251 34.75 -3.81 26.33
CA THR A 251 34.16 -3.78 24.99
C THR A 251 32.74 -4.32 25.10
N ILE A 252 31.75 -3.46 24.99
CA ILE A 252 30.38 -3.85 24.65
C ILE A 252 30.45 -4.25 23.17
N LEU A 253 30.46 -5.56 22.90
CA LEU A 253 30.38 -6.10 21.55
C LEU A 253 28.97 -5.79 21.02
N ASN A 254 28.86 -5.00 19.95
CA ASN A 254 27.62 -4.94 19.17
C ASN A 254 27.35 -6.36 18.62
N PRO A 255 26.19 -6.97 18.89
CA PRO A 255 25.88 -8.25 18.29
C PRO A 255 25.73 -8.07 16.77
N PRO A 256 26.12 -9.09 15.97
CA PRO A 256 26.01 -9.04 14.53
C PRO A 256 24.54 -8.94 14.09
N ARG A 257 24.29 -8.20 12.99
CA ARG A 257 22.98 -8.09 12.34
C ARG A 257 22.65 -9.41 11.64
N GLN A 258 21.55 -10.05 12.00
CA GLN A 258 20.95 -11.14 11.25
C GLN A 258 19.44 -10.93 11.10
N ALA A 259 18.90 -11.33 9.96
CA ALA A 259 17.46 -11.38 9.74
C ALA A 259 16.82 -12.41 10.69
N VAL A 260 15.77 -12.01 11.40
CA VAL A 260 15.00 -12.92 12.25
C VAL A 260 14.16 -13.82 11.34
N THR A 261 14.20 -15.14 11.57
CA THR A 261 13.43 -16.10 10.78
C THR A 261 11.95 -16.00 11.15
N VAL A 262 11.12 -15.53 10.21
CA VAL A 262 9.67 -15.37 10.39
C VAL A 262 8.97 -16.69 10.07
N ASP A 263 8.11 -17.17 10.98
CA ASP A 263 7.23 -18.31 10.71
C ASP A 263 6.04 -17.83 9.85
N ARG A 264 6.04 -18.16 8.55
CA ARG A 264 5.11 -17.61 7.54
C ARG A 264 3.99 -18.62 7.23
N SER A 265 2.75 -18.28 7.55
CA SER A 265 1.56 -18.99 7.09
C SER A 265 0.65 -18.04 6.28
N ASN A 266 0.95 -17.91 4.97
CA ASN A 266 0.09 -17.53 3.82
C ASN A 266 0.94 -16.89 2.70
N ALA A 267 0.63 -17.26 1.44
CA ALA A 267 1.50 -17.22 0.25
C ALA A 267 1.99 -15.84 -0.26
N ASN A 268 3.08 -15.88 -1.05
CA ASN A 268 3.84 -14.82 -1.74
C ASN A 268 4.41 -13.69 -0.86
N SER A 269 5.63 -13.89 -0.35
CA SER A 269 6.23 -13.05 0.70
C SER A 269 7.67 -12.58 0.39
N GLU A 270 8.00 -12.30 -0.87
CA GLU A 270 9.28 -11.67 -1.21
C GLU A 270 9.30 -10.14 -0.97
N GLU A 271 8.15 -9.49 -0.67
CA GLU A 271 8.05 -8.02 -0.57
C GLU A 271 8.01 -7.42 0.85
N ILE A 272 7.90 -8.23 1.91
CA ILE A 272 7.87 -7.76 3.30
C ILE A 272 8.95 -8.50 4.11
N SER A 273 9.89 -7.74 4.65
CA SER A 273 10.91 -8.25 5.56
C SER A 273 10.74 -7.59 6.94
N VAL A 274 10.86 -8.40 8.00
CA VAL A 274 10.77 -7.91 9.38
C VAL A 274 12.06 -8.27 10.09
N ILE A 275 12.70 -7.26 10.66
CA ILE A 275 13.98 -7.38 11.34
C ILE A 275 13.81 -6.83 12.75
N ALA A 276 14.21 -7.57 13.77
CA ALA A 276 14.18 -7.10 15.15
C ALA A 276 15.55 -7.22 15.80
N ASP A 277 15.75 -6.58 16.95
CA ASP A 277 16.91 -6.89 17.77
C ASP A 277 16.84 -8.35 18.28
N ARG A 278 18.02 -8.88 18.64
CA ARG A 278 18.21 -10.29 18.96
C ARG A 278 17.30 -10.79 20.08
N ASP A 279 17.06 -9.94 21.08
CA ASP A 279 16.38 -10.34 22.31
C ASP A 279 14.87 -10.03 22.26
N PHE A 280 14.40 -9.34 21.21
CA PHE A 280 13.00 -9.01 21.00
C PHE A 280 12.04 -10.22 21.08
N PRO A 281 12.31 -11.38 20.45
CA PRO A 281 11.40 -12.52 20.52
C PRO A 281 11.31 -13.13 21.93
N LEU A 282 12.45 -13.20 22.61
CA LEU A 282 12.53 -13.68 23.98
C LEU A 282 11.81 -12.72 24.94
N TRP A 283 12.01 -11.42 24.76
CA TRP A 283 11.33 -10.36 25.51
C TRP A 283 9.81 -10.49 25.40
N LEU A 284 9.23 -10.60 24.19
CA LEU A 284 7.78 -10.82 24.03
C LEU A 284 7.29 -12.04 24.83
N LYS A 285 8.04 -13.14 24.78
CA LYS A 285 7.71 -14.39 25.48
C LYS A 285 7.76 -14.24 27.00
N GLU A 286 8.75 -13.53 27.53
CA GLU A 286 8.93 -13.26 28.96
C GLU A 286 7.86 -12.31 29.50
N GLN A 287 7.54 -11.26 28.74
CA GLN A 287 6.55 -10.26 29.11
C GLN A 287 5.10 -10.76 28.97
N LYS A 288 4.88 -11.90 28.30
CA LYS A 288 3.57 -12.56 28.15
C LYS A 288 2.50 -11.66 27.50
N PHE A 289 2.88 -10.92 26.47
CA PHE A 289 1.95 -10.19 25.64
C PHE A 289 2.32 -10.32 24.16
N SER A 290 1.41 -9.85 23.31
CA SER A 290 1.63 -9.70 21.87
C SER A 290 1.26 -8.27 21.45
N ILE A 291 1.71 -7.88 20.27
CA ILE A 291 1.53 -6.53 19.75
C ILE A 291 0.61 -6.59 18.54
N ALA A 292 -0.34 -5.66 18.47
CA ALA A 292 -1.11 -5.40 17.27
C ALA A 292 -0.73 -4.03 16.71
N CYS A 293 -0.63 -3.91 15.40
CA CYS A 293 -0.45 -2.63 14.74
C CYS A 293 -1.17 -2.58 13.40
N THR A 294 -1.38 -1.37 12.91
CA THR A 294 -2.06 -1.11 11.64
C THR A 294 -1.14 -0.39 10.67
N THR A 295 -1.42 -0.53 9.38
CA THR A 295 -0.73 0.21 8.32
C THR A 295 -1.78 0.83 7.40
N TYR A 296 -1.71 2.14 7.17
CA TYR A 296 -2.69 2.85 6.37
C TYR A 296 -2.44 2.64 4.87
N GLN A 297 -1.20 2.83 4.39
CA GLN A 297 -0.88 2.76 2.96
C GLN A 297 -0.98 1.32 2.41
N THR A 298 -0.58 0.37 3.24
CA THR A 298 -0.59 -1.05 2.91
C THR A 298 -1.85 -1.77 3.41
N SER A 299 -2.81 -1.07 4.02
CA SER A 299 -4.13 -1.61 4.39
C SER A 299 -4.07 -2.90 5.22
N ARG A 300 -3.26 -2.97 6.28
CA ARG A 300 -3.04 -4.20 7.07
C ARG A 300 -3.32 -3.98 8.55
N LEU A 301 -3.96 -4.97 9.17
CA LEU A 301 -3.84 -5.30 10.59
C LEU A 301 -2.72 -6.34 10.70
N ILE A 302 -1.73 -6.08 11.55
CA ILE A 302 -0.57 -6.96 11.80
C ILE A 302 -0.60 -7.34 13.28
N LEU A 303 -0.43 -8.62 13.54
CA LEU A 303 -0.39 -9.24 14.85
C LEU A 303 0.99 -9.90 15.03
N ILE A 304 1.73 -9.46 16.04
CA ILE A 304 3.11 -9.86 16.31
C ILE A 304 3.12 -10.56 17.67
N GLY A 305 3.50 -11.84 17.67
CA GLY A 305 3.61 -12.66 18.86
C GLY A 305 4.96 -13.35 18.99
N ALA A 306 5.11 -14.10 20.08
CA ALA A 306 6.24 -15.01 20.23
C ALA A 306 6.07 -16.23 19.31
N GLY A 307 7.14 -16.61 18.60
CA GLY A 307 7.19 -17.82 17.79
C GLY A 307 7.20 -19.10 18.64
N ALA A 308 7.06 -20.25 17.98
CA ALA A 308 7.16 -21.55 18.65
C ALA A 308 8.58 -21.79 19.20
N GLU A 309 9.60 -21.36 18.46
CA GLU A 309 11.01 -21.35 18.87
C GLU A 309 11.35 -20.04 19.60
N THR A 310 12.29 -20.10 20.54
CA THR A 310 12.65 -18.97 21.44
C THR A 310 13.26 -17.76 20.73
N ASP A 311 13.78 -17.94 19.53
CA ASP A 311 14.48 -16.95 18.71
C ASP A 311 13.64 -16.43 17.54
N ARG A 312 12.36 -16.79 17.46
CA ARG A 312 11.47 -16.39 16.37
C ARG A 312 10.30 -15.54 16.83
N ILE A 313 9.90 -14.61 15.98
CA ILE A 313 8.63 -13.90 16.08
C ILE A 313 7.59 -14.58 15.20
N SER A 314 6.35 -14.64 15.68
CA SER A 314 5.19 -14.98 14.87
C SER A 314 4.58 -13.69 14.35
N ILE A 315 4.29 -13.63 13.05
CA ILE A 315 3.62 -12.48 12.45
C ILE A 315 2.45 -12.98 11.61
N HIS A 316 1.26 -12.50 11.94
CA HIS A 316 0.05 -12.71 11.15
C HIS A 316 -0.48 -11.36 10.69
N TRP A 317 -1.01 -11.28 9.47
CA TRP A 317 -1.69 -10.07 9.02
C TRP A 317 -2.95 -10.38 8.24
N ARG A 318 -3.86 -9.40 8.21
CA ARG A 318 -5.07 -9.40 7.38
C ARG A 318 -5.25 -8.02 6.78
N ILE A 319 -5.80 -7.98 5.57
CA ILE A 319 -6.01 -6.73 4.85
C ILE A 319 -7.38 -6.16 5.18
N PHE A 320 -7.38 -4.91 5.61
CA PHE A 320 -8.56 -4.07 5.79
C PHE A 320 -8.26 -2.75 5.10
N ASP A 321 -9.09 -2.36 4.13
CA ASP A 321 -8.86 -1.16 3.32
C ASP A 321 -8.68 0.07 4.22
N ARG A 322 -7.51 0.72 4.15
CA ARG A 322 -7.15 1.85 5.01
C ARG A 322 -7.28 1.54 6.51
N ALA A 323 -6.58 0.49 6.97
CA ALA A 323 -6.50 0.14 8.39
C ALA A 323 -5.81 1.26 9.22
N MET A 324 -6.53 1.84 10.20
CA MET A 324 -6.05 3.01 10.96
C MET A 324 -6.16 2.80 12.48
N GLY A 325 -7.10 3.46 13.16
CA GLY A 325 -7.26 3.41 14.61
C GLY A 325 -7.53 2.00 15.11
N LEU A 326 -6.94 1.67 16.26
CA LEU A 326 -6.90 0.33 16.80
C LEU A 326 -7.13 0.34 18.32
N TYR A 327 -8.00 -0.54 18.81
CA TYR A 327 -8.14 -0.80 20.24
C TYR A 327 -8.22 -2.31 20.48
N CYS A 328 -7.41 -2.84 21.38
CA CYS A 328 -7.32 -4.27 21.63
C CYS A 328 -7.53 -4.62 23.10
N THR A 329 -8.26 -5.71 23.33
CA THR A 329 -8.22 -6.50 24.55
C THR A 329 -7.75 -7.91 24.20
N ASP A 330 -7.59 -8.77 25.20
CA ASP A 330 -7.27 -10.19 24.97
C ASP A 330 -8.39 -10.94 24.22
N ASP A 331 -9.63 -10.44 24.29
CA ASP A 331 -10.81 -11.05 23.68
C ASP A 331 -11.30 -10.32 22.41
N ARG A 332 -11.00 -9.03 22.23
CA ARG A 332 -11.57 -8.23 21.14
C ARG A 332 -10.55 -7.31 20.49
N ILE A 333 -10.68 -7.14 19.18
CA ILE A 333 -9.97 -6.11 18.40
C ILE A 333 -11.00 -5.21 17.73
N TYR A 334 -10.90 -3.91 17.97
CA TYR A 334 -11.64 -2.88 17.26
C TYR A 334 -10.68 -2.20 16.29
N LEU A 335 -11.09 -2.10 15.03
CA LEU A 335 -10.26 -1.60 13.94
C LEU A 335 -11.09 -0.69 13.03
N SER A 336 -10.61 0.52 12.75
CA SER A 336 -11.18 1.32 11.67
C SER A 336 -10.58 0.96 10.33
N SER A 337 -11.44 0.96 9.31
CA SER A 337 -11.13 0.89 7.89
C SER A 337 -11.79 2.07 7.17
N LYS A 338 -11.58 2.18 5.86
CA LYS A 338 -12.07 3.32 5.06
C LYS A 338 -13.56 3.64 5.25
N TYR A 339 -14.42 2.62 5.33
CA TYR A 339 -15.88 2.82 5.42
C TYR A 339 -16.53 2.11 6.60
N GLN A 340 -15.74 1.44 7.46
CA GLN A 340 -16.27 0.65 8.55
C GLN A 340 -15.45 0.79 9.83
N LEU A 341 -16.11 0.58 10.96
CA LEU A 341 -15.49 0.18 12.21
C LEU A 341 -15.79 -1.30 12.43
N TRP A 342 -14.74 -2.11 12.45
CA TRP A 342 -14.80 -3.55 12.66
C TRP A 342 -14.62 -3.91 14.13
N GLN A 343 -15.38 -4.89 14.59
CA GLN A 343 -15.11 -5.64 15.81
C GLN A 343 -14.79 -7.09 15.44
N LEU A 344 -13.59 -7.53 15.82
CA LEU A 344 -13.17 -8.92 15.75
C LEU A 344 -13.20 -9.51 17.16
N ASN A 345 -13.74 -10.72 17.31
CA ASN A 345 -13.81 -11.42 18.58
C ASN A 345 -12.92 -12.66 18.54
N ASN A 346 -12.22 -12.91 19.64
CA ASN A 346 -11.57 -14.19 19.85
C ASN A 346 -12.65 -15.29 19.96
N VAL A 347 -12.44 -16.40 19.26
CA VAL A 347 -13.36 -17.54 19.29
C VAL A 347 -12.81 -18.77 19.99
N LEU A 348 -11.56 -18.72 20.46
CA LEU A 348 -10.97 -19.82 21.20
C LEU A 348 -11.29 -19.69 22.68
N GLU A 349 -11.77 -20.79 23.26
CA GLU A 349 -11.83 -20.91 24.72
C GLU A 349 -10.42 -20.91 25.33
N SER A 350 -10.35 -20.56 26.62
CA SER A 350 -9.08 -20.53 27.35
C SER A 350 -8.38 -21.89 27.32
N GLY A 351 -7.13 -21.91 26.85
CA GLY A 351 -6.30 -23.12 26.75
C GLY A 351 -6.38 -23.83 25.40
N ASN A 352 -7.37 -23.52 24.56
CA ASN A 352 -7.46 -24.08 23.22
C ASN A 352 -6.51 -23.34 22.26
N LEU A 353 -5.95 -24.09 21.32
CA LEU A 353 -5.05 -23.58 20.29
C LEU A 353 -5.65 -23.82 18.90
N TYR A 354 -5.46 -22.88 17.98
CA TYR A 354 -5.77 -23.05 16.57
C TYR A 354 -4.51 -22.81 15.75
N GLN A 355 -4.03 -23.84 15.04
CA GLN A 355 -2.76 -23.78 14.29
C GLN A 355 -1.57 -23.29 15.16
N GLY A 356 -1.57 -23.65 16.44
CA GLY A 356 -0.57 -23.22 17.42
C GLY A 356 -0.74 -21.79 17.95
N CYS A 357 -1.77 -21.06 17.51
CA CYS A 357 -2.14 -19.73 17.99
C CYS A 357 -3.08 -19.83 19.19
N ASP A 358 -2.86 -19.03 20.24
CA ASP A 358 -3.65 -19.02 21.48
C ASP A 358 -4.82 -18.02 21.47
N ARG A 359 -4.88 -17.20 20.41
CA ARG A 359 -6.03 -16.36 20.08
C ARG A 359 -6.34 -16.41 18.60
N LEU A 360 -7.63 -16.51 18.28
CA LEU A 360 -8.13 -16.45 16.91
C LEU A 360 -9.25 -15.41 16.82
N TYR A 361 -8.90 -14.22 16.34
CA TYR A 361 -9.83 -13.11 16.17
C TYR A 361 -10.56 -13.23 14.83
N ILE A 362 -11.89 -13.20 14.86
CA ILE A 362 -12.73 -13.25 13.65
C ILE A 362 -13.63 -12.02 13.61
N PRO A 363 -13.76 -11.33 12.46
CA PRO A 363 -14.75 -10.29 12.27
C PRO A 363 -16.16 -10.78 12.63
N ARG A 364 -16.85 -10.04 13.51
CA ARG A 364 -18.21 -10.35 13.97
C ARG A 364 -19.18 -9.21 13.76
N ILE A 365 -18.71 -7.97 13.94
CA ILE A 365 -19.55 -6.77 13.80
C ILE A 365 -18.82 -5.80 12.88
N ALA A 366 -19.57 -5.18 11.98
CA ALA A 366 -19.11 -4.09 11.14
C ALA A 366 -20.13 -2.95 11.21
N HIS A 367 -19.72 -1.79 11.70
CA HIS A 367 -20.52 -0.58 11.63
C HIS A 367 -20.13 0.19 10.38
N THR A 368 -21.05 0.35 9.42
CA THR A 368 -20.80 1.16 8.22
C THR A 368 -20.88 2.64 8.55
N THR A 369 -19.73 3.32 8.46
CA THR A 369 -19.59 4.74 8.81
C THR A 369 -19.53 5.64 7.56
N GLY A 370 -19.13 5.09 6.41
CA GLY A 370 -18.59 5.90 5.31
C GLY A 370 -17.21 6.45 5.67
N ASP A 371 -16.66 7.31 4.79
CA ASP A 371 -15.34 7.92 5.00
C ASP A 371 -15.46 9.11 5.96
N ILE A 372 -15.36 8.80 7.26
CA ILE A 372 -15.32 9.79 8.35
C ILE A 372 -13.94 9.86 8.99
N ASP A 373 -12.95 9.21 8.37
CA ASP A 373 -11.54 9.17 8.73
C ASP A 373 -11.31 8.91 10.23
N ILE A 374 -11.58 7.69 10.68
CA ILE A 374 -11.49 7.30 12.09
C ILE A 374 -10.04 7.04 12.49
N HIS A 375 -9.46 7.94 13.30
CA HIS A 375 -8.02 7.93 13.63
C HIS A 375 -7.67 7.17 14.90
N ASP A 376 -8.48 7.26 15.95
CA ASP A 376 -8.20 6.62 17.24
C ASP A 376 -9.49 6.04 17.81
N ILE A 377 -9.40 4.90 18.47
CA ILE A 377 -10.54 4.13 19.00
C ILE A 377 -10.29 3.84 20.48
N ALA A 378 -11.35 3.93 21.28
CA ALA A 378 -11.36 3.45 22.64
C ALA A 378 -12.72 2.84 22.99
N VAL A 379 -12.76 2.09 24.08
CA VAL A 379 -14.01 1.62 24.70
C VAL A 379 -14.11 2.27 26.07
N ASP A 380 -15.22 2.95 26.35
CA ASP A 380 -15.44 3.57 27.65
C ASP A 380 -15.88 2.56 28.71
N LYS A 381 -15.94 3.00 29.97
CA LYS A 381 -16.34 2.17 31.12
C LYS A 381 -17.74 1.54 31.02
N ASN A 382 -18.58 2.02 30.10
CA ASN A 382 -19.92 1.47 29.83
C ASN A 382 -19.92 0.53 28.61
N ASN A 383 -18.75 0.09 28.15
CA ASN A 383 -18.56 -0.73 26.95
C ASN A 383 -19.03 -0.05 25.65
N ARG A 384 -19.11 1.29 25.62
CA ARG A 384 -19.43 2.03 24.40
C ARG A 384 -18.16 2.29 23.61
N ILE A 385 -18.19 1.95 22.33
CA ILE A 385 -17.13 2.27 21.38
C ILE A 385 -17.16 3.78 21.14
N ILE A 386 -16.06 4.45 21.43
CA ILE A 386 -15.86 5.86 21.13
C ILE A 386 -14.64 6.01 20.23
N PHE A 387 -14.67 6.99 19.35
CA PHE A 387 -13.62 7.18 18.37
C PHE A 387 -13.49 8.64 17.95
N ILE A 388 -12.32 8.98 17.44
CA ILE A 388 -12.04 10.27 16.81
C ILE A 388 -12.43 10.18 15.34
N SER A 389 -13.31 11.07 14.89
CA SER A 389 -13.52 11.37 13.47
C SER A 389 -12.79 12.65 13.12
N THR A 390 -11.74 12.51 12.31
CA THR A 390 -10.90 13.63 11.90
C THR A 390 -11.65 14.55 10.95
N LEU A 391 -12.37 13.96 9.98
CA LEU A 391 -13.18 14.70 9.02
C LEU A 391 -14.36 15.45 9.65
N PHE A 392 -14.91 14.99 10.77
CA PHE A 392 -15.95 15.72 11.51
C PHE A 392 -15.39 16.51 12.71
N ASN A 393 -14.08 16.49 12.93
CA ASN A 393 -13.37 17.16 14.02
C ASN A 393 -13.97 16.87 15.40
N CYS A 394 -14.36 15.62 15.66
CA CYS A 394 -15.14 15.27 16.85
C CYS A 394 -14.80 13.90 17.43
N ILE A 395 -15.17 13.72 18.70
CA ILE A 395 -15.35 12.40 19.30
C ILE A 395 -16.77 11.96 18.96
N ALA A 396 -16.91 10.73 18.48
CA ALA A 396 -18.19 10.13 18.14
C ALA A 396 -18.29 8.68 18.67
N THR A 397 -19.50 8.12 18.60
CA THR A 397 -19.79 6.71 18.87
C THR A 397 -20.49 6.09 17.67
N THR A 398 -20.56 4.77 17.63
CA THR A 398 -21.33 4.03 16.63
C THR A 398 -22.82 4.38 16.68
N SER A 399 -23.53 4.14 15.59
CA SER A 399 -24.97 4.36 15.48
C SER A 399 -25.59 3.34 14.53
N ASP A 400 -26.78 2.85 14.88
CA ASP A 400 -27.48 1.81 14.09
C ASP A 400 -28.28 2.38 12.91
N ARG A 401 -28.34 3.71 12.77
CA ARG A 401 -29.13 4.40 11.73
C ARG A 401 -28.33 5.36 10.84
N HIS A 402 -27.35 6.03 11.42
CA HIS A 402 -26.49 7.02 10.80
C HIS A 402 -25.02 6.57 10.87
N SER A 403 -24.14 7.21 10.08
CA SER A 403 -22.70 6.98 10.07
C SER A 403 -22.05 6.95 11.45
N CYS A 404 -22.44 7.88 12.33
CA CYS A 404 -22.00 7.94 13.71
C CYS A 404 -22.93 8.86 14.53
N LYS A 405 -22.74 8.88 15.85
CA LYS A 405 -23.34 9.87 16.74
C LYS A 405 -22.23 10.72 17.38
N PRO A 406 -22.12 12.01 17.04
CA PRO A 406 -21.15 12.90 17.70
C PRO A 406 -21.42 13.00 19.21
N LEU A 407 -20.35 13.00 20.00
CA LEU A 407 -20.35 13.12 21.45
C LEU A 407 -19.76 14.45 21.92
N TRP A 408 -18.71 14.92 21.26
CA TRP A 408 -18.01 16.15 21.61
C TRP A 408 -17.21 16.68 20.42
N LYS A 409 -17.10 18.01 20.29
CA LYS A 409 -16.15 18.69 19.37
C LYS A 409 -15.45 19.82 20.13
N PRO A 410 -14.23 20.21 19.72
CA PRO A 410 -13.59 21.39 20.30
C PRO A 410 -14.47 22.64 20.17
N PRO A 411 -14.50 23.55 21.17
CA PRO A 411 -15.37 24.73 21.12
C PRO A 411 -15.09 25.67 19.94
N PHE A 412 -13.85 25.68 19.45
CA PHE A 412 -13.45 26.51 18.31
C PHE A 412 -13.95 25.96 16.96
N ILE A 413 -14.41 24.71 16.89
CA ILE A 413 -15.02 24.16 15.68
C ILE A 413 -16.46 24.64 15.59
N SER A 414 -16.82 25.40 14.55
CA SER A 414 -18.14 26.04 14.46
C SER A 414 -19.29 25.04 14.25
N GLN A 415 -19.10 23.98 13.47
CA GLN A 415 -20.15 23.03 13.12
C GLN A 415 -19.62 21.63 12.79
N TYR A 416 -20.49 20.62 12.84
CA TYR A 416 -20.21 19.28 12.35
C TYR A 416 -20.37 19.26 10.82
N ILE A 417 -19.25 19.32 10.11
CA ILE A 417 -19.19 19.25 8.66
C ILE A 417 -18.04 18.32 8.27
N ASN A 418 -18.15 17.68 7.11
CA ASN A 418 -17.16 16.76 6.57
C ASN A 418 -15.98 17.54 5.96
N GLU A 419 -15.17 18.15 6.82
CA GLU A 419 -13.99 18.95 6.48
C GLU A 419 -12.93 18.71 7.57
N ASP A 420 -11.74 18.24 7.22
CA ASP A 420 -10.64 18.16 8.19
C ASP A 420 -10.12 19.57 8.48
N ARG A 421 -10.53 20.18 9.59
CA ARG A 421 -10.22 21.58 9.92
C ARG A 421 -9.01 21.68 10.85
N CYS A 422 -9.05 20.92 11.94
CA CYS A 422 -8.04 20.97 13.00
C CYS A 422 -7.15 19.72 13.05
N HIS A 423 -7.49 18.67 12.30
CA HIS A 423 -6.89 17.35 12.36
C HIS A 423 -6.85 16.80 13.79
N LEU A 424 -8.04 16.68 14.39
CA LEU A 424 -8.25 15.98 15.65
C LEU A 424 -7.93 14.50 15.42
N ASN A 425 -6.93 13.94 16.10
CA ASN A 425 -6.35 12.65 15.69
C ASN A 425 -6.14 11.62 16.81
N GLY A 426 -6.24 12.01 18.08
CA GLY A 426 -5.91 11.12 19.19
C GLY A 426 -6.76 11.34 20.42
N LEU A 427 -6.96 10.27 21.20
CA LEU A 427 -7.82 10.23 22.38
C LEU A 427 -7.13 9.51 23.55
N ALA A 428 -7.06 10.18 24.70
CA ALA A 428 -6.61 9.58 25.96
C ALA A 428 -7.78 9.33 26.90
N MET A 429 -7.83 8.10 27.41
CA MET A 429 -8.79 7.66 28.41
C MET A 429 -8.21 7.80 29.82
N VAL A 430 -8.97 8.33 30.77
CA VAL A 430 -8.64 8.36 32.20
C VAL A 430 -9.80 7.77 32.97
N ASN A 431 -9.53 6.74 33.79
CA ASN A 431 -10.56 6.02 34.55
C ASN A 431 -11.74 5.54 33.68
N GLY A 432 -11.44 5.09 32.45
CA GLY A 432 -12.43 4.59 31.50
C GLY A 432 -13.28 5.68 30.82
N GLU A 433 -12.90 6.95 30.93
CA GLU A 433 -13.59 8.07 30.26
C GLU A 433 -12.63 8.84 29.35
N ALA A 434 -13.15 9.34 28.23
CA ALA A 434 -12.43 10.26 27.37
C ALA A 434 -12.08 11.53 28.16
N LYS A 435 -10.78 11.85 28.28
CA LYS A 435 -10.33 13.04 29.03
C LYS A 435 -9.52 14.03 28.21
N TYR A 436 -8.59 13.55 27.38
CA TYR A 436 -7.73 14.42 26.57
C TYR A 436 -7.76 14.03 25.10
N VAL A 437 -7.60 15.03 24.23
CA VAL A 437 -7.43 14.81 22.78
C VAL A 437 -6.26 15.61 22.24
N THR A 438 -5.67 15.13 21.15
CA THR A 438 -4.66 15.84 20.36
C THR A 438 -5.26 16.34 19.05
N ALA A 439 -4.81 17.51 18.61
CA ALA A 439 -5.11 18.06 17.29
C ALA A 439 -3.87 18.74 16.71
N SER A 440 -3.71 18.73 15.38
CA SER A 440 -2.56 19.39 14.72
C SER A 440 -2.68 20.92 14.69
N SER A 441 -3.87 21.49 14.93
CA SER A 441 -4.04 22.93 15.07
C SER A 441 -5.33 23.32 15.81
N LYS A 442 -5.51 24.62 16.04
CA LYS A 442 -6.78 25.23 16.47
C LYS A 442 -7.62 25.81 15.32
N SER A 443 -7.37 25.37 14.08
CA SER A 443 -8.03 25.92 12.89
C SER A 443 -9.49 25.45 12.80
N ASP A 444 -10.38 26.37 12.41
CA ASP A 444 -11.77 26.10 12.03
C ASP A 444 -12.00 26.32 10.52
N VAL A 445 -10.93 26.12 9.73
CA VAL A 445 -10.93 26.24 8.27
C VAL A 445 -10.51 24.91 7.67
N VAL A 446 -11.19 24.48 6.61
CA VAL A 446 -10.87 23.26 5.86
C VAL A 446 -9.37 23.22 5.53
N ASP A 447 -8.72 22.10 5.85
CA ASP A 447 -7.29 21.85 5.70
C ASP A 447 -6.36 22.86 6.41
N GLY A 448 -6.87 23.76 7.25
CA GLY A 448 -6.06 24.82 7.85
C GLY A 448 -4.99 24.31 8.84
N TRP A 449 -5.09 23.07 9.30
CA TRP A 449 -4.02 22.43 10.05
C TRP A 449 -2.74 22.21 9.23
N ARG A 450 -2.83 22.09 7.90
CA ARG A 450 -1.69 21.82 7.00
C ARG A 450 -0.64 22.94 7.02
N ASP A 451 -1.07 24.17 7.21
CA ASP A 451 -0.18 25.34 7.31
C ASP A 451 0.51 25.44 8.69
N ARG A 452 0.05 24.64 9.66
CA ARG A 452 0.43 24.74 11.08
C ARG A 452 1.07 23.47 11.61
N ARG A 453 1.56 22.60 10.73
CA ARG A 453 2.15 21.30 11.08
C ARG A 453 3.38 21.39 12.00
N LYS A 454 4.14 22.48 11.94
CA LYS A 454 5.39 22.64 12.70
C LYS A 454 5.16 22.85 14.20
N ASN A 455 4.21 23.70 14.58
CA ASN A 455 4.03 24.12 15.97
C ASN A 455 2.57 24.47 16.33
N GLY A 456 1.61 24.17 15.45
CA GLY A 456 0.20 24.43 15.69
C GLY A 456 -0.45 23.46 16.66
N GLY A 457 0.18 22.32 16.90
CA GLY A 457 -0.38 21.19 17.63
C GLY A 457 -0.74 21.54 19.06
N ILE A 458 -1.86 20.98 19.50
CA ILE A 458 -2.46 21.24 20.81
C ILE A 458 -2.91 19.94 21.48
N VAL A 459 -3.02 20.02 22.80
CA VAL A 459 -3.73 19.04 23.62
C VAL A 459 -4.89 19.75 24.32
N ILE A 460 -6.08 19.13 24.30
CA ILE A 460 -7.31 19.71 24.86
C ILE A 460 -7.82 18.80 25.97
N ASP A 461 -8.17 19.37 27.12
CA ASP A 461 -8.97 18.71 28.15
C ASP A 461 -10.46 18.80 27.77
N ILE A 462 -11.12 17.66 27.62
CA ILE A 462 -12.49 17.55 27.09
C ILE A 462 -13.51 18.17 28.04
N ALA A 463 -13.36 17.96 29.35
CA ALA A 463 -14.34 18.37 30.34
C ALA A 463 -14.36 19.90 30.52
N SER A 464 -13.18 20.50 30.60
CA SER A 464 -13.02 21.95 30.75
C SER A 464 -13.01 22.69 29.41
N ASN A 465 -12.78 21.99 28.31
CA ASN A 465 -12.47 22.53 26.98
C ASN A 465 -11.22 23.41 26.91
N ASN A 466 -10.35 23.35 27.91
CA ASN A 466 -9.12 24.13 27.93
C ASN A 466 -8.05 23.47 27.06
N ILE A 467 -7.32 24.30 26.29
CA ILE A 467 -6.09 23.88 25.65
C ILE A 467 -4.99 23.86 26.72
N ILE A 468 -4.48 22.67 27.04
CA ILE A 468 -3.52 22.46 28.13
C ILE A 468 -2.06 22.58 27.66
N VAL A 469 -1.79 22.30 26.38
CA VAL A 469 -0.47 22.44 25.75
C VAL A 469 -0.65 22.95 24.32
N THR A 470 0.28 23.77 23.87
CA THR A 470 0.43 24.26 22.49
C THR A 470 1.86 24.12 22.02
N GLY A 471 2.13 24.33 20.72
CA GLY A 471 3.51 24.36 20.21
C GLY A 471 4.03 23.00 19.74
N LEU A 472 3.17 21.96 19.77
CA LEU A 472 3.55 20.62 19.32
C LEU A 472 3.54 20.54 17.79
N SER A 473 4.37 19.65 17.24
CA SER A 473 4.38 19.34 15.82
C SER A 473 3.58 18.05 15.57
N MET A 474 2.37 18.21 15.02
CA MET A 474 1.46 17.11 14.67
C MET A 474 1.31 16.05 15.80
N PRO A 475 0.91 16.44 17.02
CA PRO A 475 0.88 15.53 18.16
C PRO A 475 -0.07 14.35 17.92
N HIS A 476 0.29 13.16 18.38
CA HIS A 476 -0.47 11.92 18.11
C HIS A 476 -0.50 10.97 19.33
N SER A 477 -1.44 10.02 19.30
CA SER A 477 -1.60 8.92 20.26
C SER A 477 -1.44 9.32 21.73
N PRO A 478 -2.24 10.28 22.23
CA PRO A 478 -2.20 10.63 23.64
C PRO A 478 -2.70 9.44 24.48
N ARG A 479 -2.01 9.14 25.58
CA ARG A 479 -2.33 8.01 26.46
C ARG A 479 -2.12 8.43 27.91
N TRP A 480 -3.05 8.09 28.78
CA TRP A 480 -2.85 8.24 30.22
C TRP A 480 -2.18 6.99 30.77
N TYR A 481 -0.99 7.14 31.35
CA TYR A 481 -0.25 6.00 31.89
C TYR A 481 0.65 6.44 33.04
N ARG A 482 0.61 5.70 34.16
CA ARG A 482 1.35 6.01 35.40
C ARG A 482 1.18 7.48 35.83
N ASP A 483 -0.08 7.91 35.92
CA ASP A 483 -0.51 9.26 36.33
C ASP A 483 0.08 10.41 35.50
N LYS A 484 0.47 10.13 34.26
CA LYS A 484 0.96 11.12 33.30
C LYS A 484 0.18 11.02 31.99
N LEU A 485 0.02 12.17 31.34
CA LEU A 485 -0.47 12.24 29.97
C LEU A 485 0.72 12.14 29.01
N TRP A 486 0.93 10.97 28.44
CA TRP A 486 1.95 10.74 27.43
C TRP A 486 1.43 11.12 26.05
N VAL A 487 2.29 11.72 25.24
CA VAL A 487 1.97 12.20 23.89
C VAL A 487 3.17 11.96 22.97
N LEU A 488 2.89 11.66 21.71
CA LEU A 488 3.90 11.64 20.66
C LEU A 488 3.95 13.02 19.99
N ASN A 489 5.12 13.63 19.95
CA ASN A 489 5.37 14.87 19.20
C ASN A 489 5.90 14.51 17.81
N SER A 490 4.98 14.08 16.94
CA SER A 490 5.31 13.28 15.76
C SER A 490 6.23 13.97 14.76
N GLY A 491 6.03 15.25 14.50
CA GLY A 491 6.88 16.00 13.57
C GLY A 491 8.29 16.31 14.10
N ARG A 492 8.60 15.87 15.32
CA ARG A 492 9.96 15.90 15.92
C ARG A 492 10.49 14.51 16.27
N GLY A 493 9.68 13.46 16.09
CA GLY A 493 10.09 12.08 16.43
C GLY A 493 10.23 11.84 17.93
N GLU A 494 9.50 12.56 18.80
CA GLU A 494 9.71 12.48 20.25
C GLU A 494 8.56 11.76 20.96
N LEU A 495 8.90 10.85 21.88
CA LEU A 495 8.02 10.41 22.96
C LEU A 495 8.23 11.33 24.16
N GLY A 496 7.15 11.79 24.77
CA GLY A 496 7.21 12.57 26.00
C GLY A 496 5.90 12.57 26.77
N TYR A 497 5.84 13.38 27.82
CA TYR A 497 4.62 13.59 28.59
C TYR A 497 4.33 15.07 28.76
N VAL A 498 3.06 15.38 29.01
CA VAL A 498 2.61 16.73 29.36
C VAL A 498 2.76 16.90 30.87
N ASP A 499 3.56 17.88 31.26
CA ASP A 499 3.50 18.47 32.59
C ASP A 499 2.24 19.34 32.66
N LEU A 500 1.22 18.84 33.36
CA LEU A 500 -0.08 19.49 33.48
C LEU A 500 -0.04 20.77 34.33
N GLU A 501 0.93 20.90 35.23
CA GLU A 501 1.10 22.10 36.06
C GLU A 501 1.81 23.20 35.26
N ALA A 502 2.87 22.83 34.54
CA ALA A 502 3.64 23.77 33.73
C ALA A 502 2.98 24.09 32.37
N GLY A 503 2.04 23.25 31.89
CA GLY A 503 1.43 23.37 30.57
C GLY A 503 2.43 23.13 29.43
N LYS A 504 3.38 22.22 29.63
CA LYS A 504 4.52 21.98 28.71
C LYS A 504 4.69 20.50 28.39
N PHE A 505 5.26 20.25 27.22
CA PHE A 505 5.69 18.92 26.81
C PHE A 505 7.15 18.68 27.22
N GLU A 506 7.37 17.58 27.92
CA GLU A 506 8.68 17.11 28.38
C GLU A 506 9.08 15.89 27.55
N ALA A 507 10.07 16.07 26.68
CA ALA A 507 10.58 15.00 25.82
C ALA A 507 11.39 13.98 26.65
N VAL A 508 11.11 12.69 26.44
CA VAL A 508 11.77 11.58 27.14
C VAL A 508 12.73 10.83 26.21
N ALA A 509 12.32 10.58 24.96
CA ALA A 509 13.11 9.83 24.01
C ALA A 509 12.91 10.33 22.58
N PHE A 510 13.98 10.26 21.78
CA PHE A 510 13.94 10.49 20.34
C PHE A 510 13.89 9.18 19.58
N CYS A 511 12.99 9.10 18.60
CA CYS A 511 12.78 7.99 17.70
C CYS A 511 13.06 8.48 16.26
N PRO A 512 13.95 7.81 15.49
CA PRO A 512 14.32 8.19 14.13
C PRO A 512 13.22 7.86 13.12
N GLY A 513 12.11 8.60 13.16
CA GLY A 513 10.98 8.50 12.25
C GLY A 513 9.76 9.26 12.76
N TYR A 514 8.74 9.39 11.91
CA TYR A 514 7.47 10.00 12.30
C TYR A 514 6.76 9.08 13.29
N VAL A 515 6.70 9.48 14.56
CA VAL A 515 6.15 8.62 15.62
C VAL A 515 4.62 8.66 15.63
N ARG A 516 3.99 7.49 15.68
CA ARG A 516 2.54 7.33 15.85
C ARG A 516 2.20 5.90 16.24
N GLY A 517 1.09 5.74 16.95
CA GLY A 517 0.80 4.53 17.69
C GLY A 517 1.64 4.49 18.97
N LEU A 518 0.95 4.43 20.11
CA LEU A 518 1.57 4.39 21.43
C LEU A 518 0.81 3.40 22.30
N ALA A 519 1.54 2.41 22.79
CA ALA A 519 1.07 1.47 23.79
C ALA A 519 2.04 1.40 24.96
N PHE A 520 1.54 0.93 26.10
CA PHE A 520 2.34 0.72 27.30
C PHE A 520 2.19 -0.69 27.82
N TRP A 521 3.28 -1.22 28.35
CA TRP A 521 3.27 -2.46 29.11
C TRP A 521 4.25 -2.34 30.28
N GLU A 522 3.74 -2.42 31.51
CA GLU A 522 4.51 -2.23 32.74
C GLU A 522 5.44 -1.01 32.70
N ASN A 523 6.74 -1.20 32.43
CA ASN A 523 7.76 -0.16 32.40
C ASN A 523 8.15 0.30 30.98
N TRP A 524 7.46 -0.19 29.96
CA TRP A 524 7.84 -0.03 28.57
C TRP A 524 6.80 0.82 27.84
N ALA A 525 7.26 1.84 27.10
CA ALA A 525 6.51 2.41 25.99
C ALA A 525 6.86 1.67 24.70
N ILE A 526 5.86 1.33 23.90
CA ILE A 526 6.04 0.78 22.56
C ILE A 526 5.51 1.83 21.58
N VAL A 527 6.43 2.40 20.81
CA VAL A 527 6.18 3.53 19.90
C VAL A 527 6.30 3.05 18.47
N GLY A 528 5.27 3.26 17.66
CA GLY A 528 5.33 3.02 16.22
C GLY A 528 6.04 4.16 15.47
N LEU A 529 6.74 3.81 14.39
CA LEU A 529 7.48 4.72 13.53
C LEU A 529 7.07 4.52 12.09
N SER A 530 6.98 5.64 11.37
CA SER A 530 6.75 5.68 9.92
C SER A 530 7.86 6.46 9.23
N LYS A 531 8.19 6.05 8.00
CA LYS A 531 8.97 6.90 7.09
C LYS A 531 8.08 8.07 6.62
N PRO A 532 8.64 9.27 6.38
CA PRO A 532 7.91 10.35 5.72
C PRO A 532 7.31 9.83 4.41
N ARG A 533 6.04 10.16 4.16
CA ARG A 533 5.38 9.75 2.92
C ARG A 533 6.02 10.50 1.75
N GLY A 534 6.50 9.76 0.74
CA GLY A 534 7.00 10.36 -0.49
C GLY A 534 5.82 10.75 -1.39
N GLY A 535 5.69 12.03 -1.72
CA GLY A 535 4.73 12.54 -2.70
C GLY A 535 3.75 13.60 -2.15
N ASP A 536 3.32 13.50 -0.89
CA ASP A 536 2.51 14.53 -0.25
C ASP A 536 3.35 15.37 0.71
N ASN A 537 3.39 16.69 0.47
CA ASN A 537 4.13 17.65 1.31
C ASN A 537 3.69 17.68 2.79
N THR A 538 2.74 16.83 3.20
CA THR A 538 2.15 16.70 4.54
C THR A 538 3.15 16.24 5.60
N PHE A 539 4.17 15.45 5.25
CA PHE A 539 5.14 14.92 6.22
C PHE A 539 6.59 15.34 5.95
N SER A 540 6.82 16.16 4.91
CA SER A 540 8.12 16.76 4.60
C SER A 540 8.27 18.16 5.19
N GLY A 541 9.52 18.57 5.43
CA GLY A 541 9.85 19.91 5.92
C GLY A 541 9.50 20.12 7.39
N LEU A 542 9.41 19.02 8.15
CA LEU A 542 9.24 19.02 9.60
C LEU A 542 10.61 19.03 10.27
N GLU A 543 10.66 19.46 11.53
CA GLU A 543 11.91 19.52 12.32
C GLU A 543 12.55 18.13 12.51
N LEU A 544 11.78 17.05 12.34
CA LEU A 544 12.30 15.69 12.28
C LEU A 544 13.41 15.53 11.24
N ASP A 545 13.31 16.16 10.06
CA ASP A 545 14.32 16.05 9.01
C ASP A 545 15.68 16.61 9.49
N ASP A 546 15.64 17.78 10.15
CA ASP A 546 16.82 18.42 10.74
C ASP A 546 17.40 17.60 11.90
N LEU A 547 16.54 17.04 12.76
CA LEU A 547 16.95 16.20 13.90
C LEU A 547 17.57 14.88 13.46
N LEU A 548 17.07 14.27 12.40
CA LEU A 548 17.63 13.08 11.77
C LEU A 548 19.02 13.39 11.18
N ALA A 549 19.15 14.48 10.43
CA ALA A 549 20.41 14.93 9.85
C ALA A 549 21.45 15.24 10.95
N ALA A 550 21.06 15.95 12.02
CA ALA A 550 21.93 16.28 13.14
C ALA A 550 22.44 15.04 13.91
N LYS A 551 21.76 13.90 13.78
CA LYS A 551 22.08 12.64 14.45
C LYS A 551 22.66 11.58 13.51
N ASP A 552 22.96 11.93 12.26
CA ASP A 552 23.42 11.02 11.21
C ASP A 552 22.53 9.75 11.11
N ALA A 553 21.21 9.99 11.06
CA ALA A 553 20.20 8.94 11.10
C ALA A 553 19.24 9.06 9.92
N GLU A 554 18.90 7.92 9.34
CA GLU A 554 17.79 7.81 8.38
C GLU A 554 16.48 7.48 9.09
N SER A 555 15.36 7.93 8.50
CA SER A 555 14.03 7.59 8.99
C SER A 555 13.71 6.10 8.82
N ARG A 556 13.02 5.53 9.81
CA ARG A 556 12.71 4.09 9.88
C ARG A 556 11.21 3.83 9.98
N CYS A 557 10.77 2.69 9.47
CA CYS A 557 9.45 2.12 9.70
C CYS A 557 9.58 0.95 10.67
N GLY A 558 8.79 0.92 11.74
CA GLY A 558 8.98 -0.08 12.79
C GLY A 558 8.45 0.33 14.14
N MET A 559 8.99 -0.28 15.18
CA MET A 559 8.62 -0.06 16.57
C MET A 559 9.87 0.10 17.42
N MET A 560 9.78 0.96 18.43
CA MET A 560 10.80 1.10 19.46
C MET A 560 10.18 0.85 20.82
N VAL A 561 10.89 0.06 21.64
CA VAL A 561 10.55 -0.20 23.03
C VAL A 561 11.45 0.66 23.89
N ILE A 562 10.84 1.52 24.70
CA ILE A 562 11.53 2.54 25.48
C ILE A 562 11.28 2.27 26.96
N ASP A 563 12.35 2.23 27.75
CA ASP A 563 12.27 2.19 29.21
C ASP A 563 11.79 3.55 29.74
N LEU A 564 10.65 3.57 30.43
CA LEU A 564 10.05 4.81 30.94
C LEU A 564 10.88 5.50 32.04
N ASN A 565 11.75 4.78 32.73
CA ASN A 565 12.57 5.35 33.80
C ASN A 565 13.82 6.03 33.26
N THR A 566 14.35 5.55 32.14
CA THR A 566 15.65 6.02 31.60
C THR A 566 15.52 6.75 30.27
N GLY A 567 14.42 6.57 29.54
CA GLY A 567 14.26 7.03 28.16
C GLY A 567 15.08 6.25 27.13
N ALA A 568 15.79 5.19 27.55
CA ALA A 568 16.60 4.38 26.65
C ALA A 568 15.73 3.47 25.76
N ILE A 569 16.10 3.37 24.49
CA ILE A 569 15.54 2.36 23.58
C ILE A 569 16.20 1.02 23.92
N VAL A 570 15.41 0.08 24.43
CA VAL A 570 15.89 -1.24 24.89
C VAL A 570 15.68 -2.34 23.85
N HIS A 571 14.63 -2.22 23.03
CA HIS A 571 14.33 -3.16 21.95
C HIS A 571 13.76 -2.42 20.73
N TRP A 572 13.86 -3.03 19.55
CA TRP A 572 13.32 -2.49 18.31
C TRP A 572 12.91 -3.59 17.33
N LEU A 573 11.92 -3.27 16.51
CA LEU A 573 11.49 -4.06 15.36
C LEU A 573 11.36 -3.13 14.15
N ARG A 574 11.71 -3.58 12.95
CA ARG A 574 11.67 -2.81 11.71
C ARG A 574 10.94 -3.58 10.63
N PHE A 575 10.17 -2.84 9.85
CA PHE A 575 9.60 -3.31 8.61
C PHE A 575 10.43 -2.76 7.45
N GLU A 576 10.81 -3.64 6.53
CA GLU A 576 11.46 -3.32 5.27
C GLU A 576 10.60 -3.82 4.10
N GLY A 577 10.79 -3.21 2.93
CA GLY A 577 9.96 -3.46 1.75
C GLY A 577 8.76 -2.53 1.67
N ILE A 578 7.58 -3.06 1.32
CA ILE A 578 6.40 -2.23 1.01
C ILE A 578 5.76 -1.55 2.22
N ILE A 579 6.04 -2.01 3.44
CA ILE A 579 5.52 -1.39 4.68
C ILE A 579 6.47 -0.28 5.10
N THR A 580 6.15 0.94 4.72
CA THR A 580 6.91 2.15 5.06
C THR A 580 6.29 2.93 6.22
N GLU A 581 5.16 2.45 6.76
CA GLU A 581 4.27 3.25 7.59
C GLU A 581 3.47 2.37 8.58
N LEU A 582 3.50 2.71 9.87
CA LEU A 582 2.68 2.13 10.94
C LEU A 582 1.75 3.19 11.50
N TYR A 583 0.46 2.93 11.64
CA TYR A 583 -0.55 3.91 12.04
C TYR A 583 -0.80 3.93 13.55
N ASP A 584 -1.30 2.82 14.08
CA ASP A 584 -1.55 2.65 15.51
C ASP A 584 -0.88 1.38 16.04
N VAL A 585 -0.70 1.33 17.36
CA VAL A 585 -0.01 0.26 18.09
C VAL A 585 -0.75 -0.03 19.38
N GLN A 586 -1.02 -1.31 19.64
CA GLN A 586 -1.69 -1.79 20.84
C GLN A 586 -0.96 -3.02 21.41
N VAL A 587 -1.00 -3.15 22.75
CA VAL A 587 -0.56 -4.37 23.45
C VAL A 587 -1.76 -5.24 23.74
N ILE A 588 -1.65 -6.54 23.44
CA ILE A 588 -2.63 -7.56 23.79
C ILE A 588 -2.08 -8.37 24.98
N SER A 589 -2.54 -8.00 26.17
CA SER A 589 -2.13 -8.61 27.44
C SER A 589 -2.47 -10.10 27.51
N GLY A 590 -1.53 -10.93 27.97
CA GLY A 590 -1.79 -12.35 28.25
C GLY A 590 -1.88 -13.24 26.99
N VAL A 591 -1.63 -12.70 25.81
CA VAL A 591 -1.73 -13.39 24.52
C VAL A 591 -0.34 -13.56 23.93
N LYS A 592 0.06 -14.79 23.60
CA LYS A 592 1.42 -15.09 23.11
C LYS A 592 1.51 -15.10 21.59
N LYS A 593 0.57 -15.76 20.91
CA LYS A 593 0.58 -15.98 19.46
C LYS A 593 -0.83 -15.71 18.90
N PRO A 594 -1.17 -14.43 18.67
CA PRO A 594 -2.45 -14.04 18.11
C PRO A 594 -2.52 -14.29 16.60
N MET A 595 -3.70 -14.69 16.13
CA MET A 595 -4.04 -14.79 14.71
C MET A 595 -5.39 -14.14 14.46
N ALA A 596 -5.60 -13.60 13.26
CA ALA A 596 -6.90 -13.14 12.81
C ALA A 596 -7.27 -13.77 11.47
N LEU A 597 -8.58 -14.01 11.28
CA LEU A 597 -9.14 -14.32 9.96
C LEU A 597 -9.69 -13.06 9.31
N GLY A 598 -9.82 -13.09 7.99
CA GLY A 598 -10.34 -11.98 7.19
C GLY A 598 -11.18 -12.50 6.02
N PHE A 599 -11.55 -11.61 5.12
CA PHE A 599 -12.47 -11.91 4.02
C PHE A 599 -11.79 -12.34 2.71
N GLN A 600 -10.46 -12.41 2.68
CA GLN A 600 -9.70 -12.64 1.44
C GLN A 600 -9.46 -14.12 1.14
N THR A 601 -9.60 -15.00 2.14
CA THR A 601 -9.37 -16.45 2.03
C THR A 601 -10.65 -17.22 2.33
N GLU A 602 -10.75 -18.45 1.85
CA GLU A 602 -11.89 -19.34 2.15
C GLU A 602 -11.90 -19.86 3.60
N GLU A 603 -10.85 -19.58 4.38
CA GLU A 603 -10.71 -20.02 5.78
C GLU A 603 -11.94 -19.62 6.63
N ILE A 604 -12.45 -18.40 6.41
CA ILE A 604 -13.61 -17.88 7.15
C ILE A 604 -14.91 -18.61 6.78
N ALA A 605 -15.01 -19.17 5.57
CA ALA A 605 -16.18 -19.95 5.16
C ALA A 605 -16.22 -21.34 5.81
N GLN A 606 -15.07 -21.87 6.22
CA GLN A 606 -14.95 -23.19 6.82
C GLN A 606 -15.00 -23.17 8.35
N LEU A 607 -14.75 -22.02 8.98
CA LEU A 607 -14.72 -21.89 10.43
C LEU A 607 -16.04 -21.33 10.99
N ILE A 608 -16.96 -22.24 11.31
CA ILE A 608 -18.27 -21.94 11.92
C ILE A 608 -18.22 -22.22 13.41
N THR A 609 -18.53 -21.21 14.23
CA THR A 609 -18.59 -21.32 15.70
C THR A 609 -20.03 -21.13 16.15
N LEU A 610 -20.52 -22.02 17.01
CA LEU A 610 -21.89 -21.99 17.54
C LEU A 610 -21.88 -21.64 19.03
N GLU A 611 -22.84 -20.83 19.46
CA GLU A 611 -23.16 -20.62 20.87
C GLU A 611 -24.25 -21.65 21.24
N ILE A 612 -23.89 -22.64 22.06
CA ILE A 612 -24.75 -23.79 22.42
C ILE A 612 -25.04 -23.79 23.92
#